data_AF-A0A7S2L8D7-F1
#
_entry.id   AF-A0A7S2L8D7-F1
#
_cell.length_a   1.000
_cell.length_b   1.000
_cell.length_c   1.000
_cell.angle_alpha   90.00
_cell.angle_beta   90.00
_cell.angle_gamma   90.00
#
_symmetry.space_group_name_H-M   'P 1'
#
loop_
_entity.id
_entity.type
_entity.pdbx_description
1 polymer ?
#
loop_
_entity_poly.entity_id
_entity_poly.type
_entity_poly.pdbx_seq_one_letter_code
_entity_poly.pdbx_strand_id
1 'polypeptide(L)'
;GSMIGLSAIVWLFAAAAAAGIGGIEWHYRKAWKKISAAGNPADISYTRALFLLCLLFERERARWIASICDAELPKALRAPLLRVIAALIGADVSEAREPLGAYSSIGCFFSRELRDGARRIDAAPGAVVSPADARILALGAVGSEGSRVSQVQVKGTTFSLAGVLGSDPAADLAPGNELFYVAMHLGPGDYHRFHAPARFAVREGRRFAGEGLPVSPV
;
A
#
# COMPACT_ATOMS: atom_id res chain seq x y z
N GLY A 1 31.31 -33.40 36.27
CA GLY A 1 30.23 -33.36 35.26
C GLY A 1 29.20 -32.32 35.65
N SER A 2 28.99 -31.33 34.78
CA SER A 2 27.77 -30.52 34.57
C SER A 2 26.94 -30.02 35.78
N MET A 3 27.32 -28.88 36.38
CA MET A 3 26.36 -27.93 36.97
C MET A 3 26.30 -26.58 36.23
N ILE A 4 27.12 -26.40 35.19
CA ILE A 4 27.19 -25.16 34.40
C ILE A 4 26.12 -25.15 33.28
N GLY A 5 25.54 -26.30 32.94
CA GLY A 5 24.58 -26.44 31.83
C GLY A 5 23.17 -25.93 32.12
N LEU A 6 22.62 -26.16 33.32
CA LEU A 6 21.20 -25.83 33.60
C LEU A 6 20.98 -24.32 33.81
N SER A 7 21.93 -23.63 34.47
CA SER A 7 21.90 -22.18 34.69
C SER A 7 21.97 -21.41 33.37
N ALA A 8 22.90 -21.80 32.48
CA ALA A 8 23.04 -21.16 31.17
C ALA A 8 21.80 -21.32 30.29
N ILE A 9 21.14 -22.49 30.35
CA ILE A 9 19.89 -22.75 29.62
C ILE A 9 18.74 -21.89 30.18
N VAL A 10 18.60 -21.78 31.50
CA VAL A 10 17.58 -20.90 32.13
C VAL A 10 17.79 -19.43 31.76
N TRP A 11 19.04 -18.96 31.74
CA TRP A 11 19.37 -17.59 31.32
C TRP A 11 19.15 -17.34 29.82
N LEU A 12 19.39 -18.34 28.96
CA LEU A 12 19.07 -18.28 27.54
C LEU A 12 17.55 -18.18 27.29
N PHE A 13 16.74 -18.96 28.02
CA PHE A 13 15.28 -18.87 27.94
C PHE A 13 14.75 -17.54 28.51
N ALA A 14 15.31 -17.05 29.62
CA ALA A 14 14.94 -15.76 30.19
C ALA A 14 15.32 -14.59 29.27
N ALA A 15 16.49 -14.64 28.63
CA ALA A 15 16.92 -13.64 27.66
C ALA A 15 16.08 -13.68 26.37
N ALA A 16 15.73 -14.87 25.87
CA ALA A 16 14.83 -15.03 24.73
C ALA A 16 13.41 -14.54 25.04
N ALA A 17 12.90 -14.81 26.25
CA ALA A 17 11.63 -14.30 26.72
C ALA A 17 11.65 -12.78 26.90
N ALA A 18 12.72 -12.20 27.46
CA ALA A 18 12.88 -10.75 27.61
C ALA A 18 13.03 -10.04 26.25
N ALA A 19 13.74 -10.63 25.30
CA ALA A 19 13.82 -10.14 23.92
C ALA A 19 12.45 -10.23 23.22
N GLY A 20 11.71 -11.32 23.45
CA GLY A 20 10.33 -11.48 22.98
C GLY A 20 9.37 -10.44 23.56
N ILE A 21 9.42 -10.21 24.88
CA ILE A 21 8.59 -9.23 25.59
C ILE A 21 8.96 -7.80 25.16
N GLY A 22 10.26 -7.49 25.05
CA GLY A 22 10.73 -6.20 24.56
C GLY A 22 10.31 -5.91 23.12
N GLY A 23 10.34 -6.92 22.26
CA GLY A 23 9.80 -6.84 20.89
C GLY A 23 8.29 -6.59 20.89
N ILE A 24 7.53 -7.39 21.64
CA ILE A 24 6.07 -7.24 21.77
C ILE A 24 5.70 -5.86 22.31
N GLU A 25 6.38 -5.37 23.35
CA GLU A 25 6.12 -4.06 23.94
C GLU A 25 6.52 -2.92 23.00
N TRP A 26 7.59 -3.08 22.21
CA TRP A 26 7.96 -2.14 21.15
C TRP A 26 6.89 -2.06 20.05
N HIS A 27 6.41 -3.21 19.55
CA HIS A 27 5.33 -3.27 18.57
C HIS A 27 4.02 -2.71 19.12
N TYR A 28 3.72 -2.98 20.39
CA TYR A 28 2.55 -2.46 21.08
C TYR A 28 2.60 -0.95 21.20
N ARG A 29 3.71 -0.38 21.69
CA ARG A 29 3.92 1.08 21.76
C ARG A 29 3.82 1.72 20.38
N LYS A 30 4.32 1.06 19.34
CA LYS A 30 4.23 1.54 17.95
C LYS A 30 2.80 1.55 17.41
N ALA A 31 2.05 0.48 17.63
CA ALA A 31 0.62 0.41 17.30
C ALA A 31 -0.17 1.48 18.06
N TRP A 32 0.14 1.68 19.35
CA TRP A 32 -0.51 2.69 20.19
C TRP A 32 -0.24 4.11 19.72
N LYS A 33 1.01 4.46 19.37
CA LYS A 33 1.33 5.78 18.79
C LYS A 33 0.50 6.09 17.53
N LYS A 34 0.23 5.08 16.69
CA LYS A 34 -0.59 5.25 15.48
C LYS A 34 -2.07 5.48 15.80
N ILE A 35 -2.58 4.74 16.78
CA ILE A 35 -3.94 4.92 17.30
C ILE A 35 -4.11 6.32 17.88
N SER A 36 -3.13 6.80 18.65
CA SER A 36 -3.13 8.14 19.22
C SER A 36 -2.98 9.25 18.17
N ALA A 37 -2.26 9.01 17.06
CA ALA A 37 -2.10 9.96 15.97
C ALA A 37 -3.34 10.13 15.09
N ALA A 38 -4.31 9.20 15.14
CA ALA A 38 -5.56 9.26 14.40
C ALA A 38 -6.58 10.27 14.97
N GLY A 39 -6.24 11.00 16.04
CA GLY A 39 -7.05 12.06 16.63
C GLY A 39 -8.24 11.58 17.49
N ASN A 40 -8.83 10.42 17.18
CA ASN A 40 -9.87 9.80 18.02
C ASN A 40 -9.71 8.26 18.08
N PRO A 41 -9.13 7.71 19.15
CA PRO A 41 -8.94 6.26 19.33
C PRO A 41 -10.24 5.44 19.32
N ALA A 42 -11.39 6.07 19.59
CA ALA A 42 -12.70 5.41 19.60
C ALA A 42 -13.23 5.06 18.20
N ASP A 43 -12.69 5.69 17.15
CA ASP A 43 -13.11 5.45 15.76
C ASP A 43 -12.37 4.24 15.13
N ILE A 44 -11.41 3.64 15.83
CA ILE A 44 -10.59 2.53 15.32
C ILE A 44 -11.19 1.19 15.75
N SER A 45 -12.03 0.60 14.91
CA SER A 45 -12.71 -0.68 15.21
C SER A 45 -11.78 -1.91 15.25
N TYR A 46 -10.50 -1.80 14.87
CA TYR A 46 -9.60 -2.95 14.62
C TYR A 46 -8.23 -2.89 15.30
N THR A 47 -8.14 -2.32 16.50
CA THR A 47 -6.90 -2.19 17.29
C THR A 47 -6.06 -3.47 17.39
N ARG A 48 -6.70 -4.65 17.50
CA ARG A 48 -6.00 -5.95 17.52
C ARG A 48 -5.42 -6.36 16.18
N ALA A 49 -6.13 -6.08 15.08
CA ALA A 49 -5.62 -6.32 13.73
C ALA A 49 -4.47 -5.37 13.40
N LEU A 50 -4.54 -4.10 13.80
CA LEU A 50 -3.43 -3.14 13.62
C LEU A 50 -2.18 -3.56 14.38
N PHE A 51 -2.34 -4.09 15.61
CA PHE A 51 -1.25 -4.67 16.38
C PHE A 51 -0.64 -5.89 15.68
N LEU A 52 -1.46 -6.85 15.24
CA LEU A 52 -0.99 -8.02 14.48
C LEU A 52 -0.34 -7.62 13.15
N LEU A 53 -0.88 -6.63 12.45
CA LEU A 53 -0.28 -6.09 11.23
C LEU A 53 1.07 -5.42 11.51
N CYS A 54 1.23 -4.71 12.63
CA CYS A 54 2.54 -4.17 13.02
C CYS A 54 3.53 -5.28 13.43
N LEU A 55 3.03 -6.39 13.96
CA LEU A 55 3.81 -7.59 14.31
C LEU A 55 4.18 -8.40 13.05
N LEU A 56 3.30 -8.46 12.05
CA LEU A 56 3.34 -9.29 10.83
C LEU A 56 3.71 -8.53 9.53
N PHE A 57 3.85 -7.20 9.53
CA PHE A 57 4.30 -6.40 8.37
C PHE A 57 5.37 -5.35 8.74
N GLU A 58 6.58 -5.82 9.02
CA GLU A 58 7.75 -4.96 9.23
C GLU A 58 8.49 -4.68 7.92
N ARG A 59 9.37 -3.66 7.95
CA ARG A 59 10.21 -3.28 6.80
C ARG A 59 11.06 -4.44 6.29
N GLU A 60 11.50 -5.33 7.17
CA GLU A 60 12.28 -6.50 6.77
C GLU A 60 11.46 -7.44 5.90
N ARG A 61 10.23 -7.81 6.29
CA ARG A 61 9.37 -8.67 5.46
C ARG A 61 9.00 -8.03 4.13
N ALA A 62 8.78 -6.71 4.09
CA ALA A 62 8.59 -6.01 2.82
C ALA A 62 9.80 -6.17 1.88
N ARG A 63 11.04 -6.11 2.41
CA ARG A 63 12.25 -6.39 1.63
C ARG A 63 12.34 -7.84 1.18
N TRP A 64 11.99 -8.80 2.04
CA TRP A 64 11.96 -10.21 1.69
C TRP A 64 10.95 -10.50 0.58
N ILE A 65 9.73 -9.97 0.68
CA ILE A 65 8.70 -10.10 -0.36
C ILE A 65 9.17 -9.46 -1.66
N ALA A 66 9.73 -8.25 -1.60
CA ALA A 66 10.30 -7.61 -2.80
C ALA A 66 11.39 -8.48 -3.42
N SER A 67 12.30 -9.03 -2.62
CA SER A 67 13.36 -9.93 -3.09
C SER A 67 12.81 -11.20 -3.73
N ILE A 68 11.71 -11.78 -3.22
CA ILE A 68 11.05 -12.94 -3.81
C ILE A 68 10.38 -12.55 -5.14
N CYS A 69 9.71 -11.40 -5.16
CA CYS A 69 9.05 -10.90 -6.36
C CYS A 69 10.04 -10.57 -7.48
N ASP A 70 11.23 -10.09 -7.13
CA ASP A 70 12.28 -9.72 -8.09
C ASP A 70 13.18 -10.90 -8.49
N ALA A 71 13.10 -12.03 -7.77
CA ALA A 71 13.88 -13.22 -8.09
C ALA A 71 13.55 -13.75 -9.49
N GLU A 72 14.60 -14.08 -10.25
CA GLU A 72 14.42 -14.68 -11.57
C GLU A 72 13.84 -16.09 -11.48
N LEU A 73 12.74 -16.30 -12.19
CA LEU A 73 12.10 -17.59 -12.35
C LEU A 73 12.82 -18.39 -13.46
N PRO A 74 13.05 -19.70 -13.25
CA PRO A 74 13.57 -20.59 -14.28
C PRO A 74 12.71 -20.53 -15.55
N LYS A 75 13.33 -20.35 -16.72
CA LYS A 75 12.61 -20.09 -17.99
C LYS A 75 11.48 -21.09 -18.27
N ALA A 76 11.71 -22.38 -18.02
CA ALA A 76 10.72 -23.44 -18.22
C ALA A 76 9.50 -23.34 -17.28
N LEU A 77 9.66 -22.72 -16.11
CA LEU A 77 8.62 -22.62 -15.08
C LEU A 77 7.90 -21.27 -15.06
N ARG A 78 8.39 -20.26 -15.80
CA ARG A 78 7.78 -18.91 -15.83
C ARG A 78 6.28 -18.96 -16.16
N ALA A 79 5.93 -19.51 -17.31
CA ALA A 79 4.55 -19.56 -17.76
C ALA A 79 3.59 -20.31 -16.81
N PRO A 80 3.89 -21.54 -16.33
CA PRO A 80 2.99 -22.23 -15.40
C PRO A 80 2.91 -21.54 -14.04
N LEU A 81 4.03 -21.07 -13.47
CA LEU A 81 4.01 -20.40 -12.17
C LEU A 81 3.24 -19.07 -12.22
N LEU A 82 3.50 -18.24 -13.23
CA LEU A 82 2.81 -16.97 -13.38
C LEU A 82 1.32 -17.16 -13.70
N ARG A 83 0.94 -18.26 -14.35
CA ARG A 83 -0.47 -18.59 -14.56
C ARG A 83 -1.19 -18.91 -13.24
N VAL A 84 -0.54 -19.68 -12.37
CA VAL A 84 -1.08 -19.96 -11.02
C VAL A 84 -1.18 -18.66 -10.22
N ILE A 85 -0.14 -17.83 -10.23
CA ILE A 85 -0.14 -16.54 -9.54
C ILE A 85 -1.26 -15.64 -10.06
N ALA A 86 -1.41 -15.51 -11.38
CA ALA A 86 -2.46 -14.71 -12.00
C ALA A 86 -3.86 -15.19 -11.57
N ALA A 87 -4.09 -16.49 -11.52
CA ALA A 87 -5.36 -17.06 -11.05
C ALA A 87 -5.60 -16.75 -9.55
N LEU A 88 -4.59 -16.85 -8.70
CA LEU A 88 -4.70 -16.57 -7.26
C LEU A 88 -5.02 -15.11 -6.96
N ILE A 89 -4.48 -14.18 -7.74
CA ILE A 89 -4.70 -12.73 -7.55
C ILE A 89 -5.85 -12.17 -8.41
N GLY A 90 -6.44 -13.01 -9.27
CA GLY A 90 -7.50 -12.58 -10.20
C GLY A 90 -7.02 -11.68 -11.34
N ALA A 91 -5.76 -11.78 -11.76
CA ALA A 91 -5.23 -11.00 -12.87
C ALA A 91 -5.67 -11.58 -14.23
N ASP A 92 -6.23 -10.72 -15.08
CA ASP A 92 -6.49 -11.08 -16.48
C ASP A 92 -5.18 -11.10 -17.29
N VAL A 93 -4.80 -12.30 -17.72
CA VAL A 93 -3.60 -12.54 -18.53
C VAL A 93 -3.85 -12.20 -20.00
N SER A 94 -5.09 -12.19 -20.46
CA SER A 94 -5.44 -11.91 -21.85
C SER A 94 -5.17 -10.46 -22.25
N GLU A 95 -5.18 -9.54 -21.29
CA GLU A 95 -4.88 -8.12 -21.52
C GLU A 95 -3.38 -7.82 -21.51
N ALA A 96 -2.54 -8.76 -21.05
CA ALA A 96 -1.10 -8.57 -20.99
C ALA A 96 -0.48 -8.48 -22.39
N ARG A 97 0.45 -7.53 -22.57
CA ARG A 97 1.16 -7.30 -23.84
C ARG A 97 1.96 -8.51 -24.27
N GLU A 98 2.79 -9.01 -23.36
CA GLU A 98 3.69 -10.15 -23.61
C GLU A 98 3.11 -11.45 -23.06
N PRO A 99 3.45 -12.61 -23.65
CA PRO A 99 3.08 -13.91 -23.11
C PRO A 99 3.76 -14.18 -21.76
N LEU A 100 3.13 -14.99 -20.89
CA LEU A 100 3.61 -15.22 -19.52
C LEU A 100 5.08 -15.68 -19.42
N GLY A 101 5.59 -16.45 -20.38
CA GLY A 101 6.98 -16.92 -20.37
C GLY A 101 8.03 -15.82 -20.54
N ALA A 102 7.64 -14.64 -21.04
CA ALA A 102 8.52 -13.51 -21.27
C ALA A 102 8.89 -12.78 -19.96
N TYR A 103 8.02 -12.78 -18.96
CA TYR A 103 8.28 -12.11 -17.68
C TYR A 103 9.28 -12.92 -16.85
N SER A 104 10.41 -12.31 -16.48
CA SER A 104 11.50 -12.98 -15.76
C SER A 104 11.18 -13.27 -14.30
N SER A 105 10.29 -12.50 -13.69
CA SER A 105 9.94 -12.57 -12.27
C SER A 105 8.46 -12.26 -12.03
N ILE A 106 8.00 -12.45 -10.79
CA ILE A 106 6.65 -12.07 -10.37
C ILE A 106 6.49 -10.55 -10.44
N GLY A 107 7.51 -9.80 -10.04
CA GLY A 107 7.55 -8.34 -10.09
C GLY A 107 7.43 -7.80 -11.52
N CYS A 108 8.09 -8.43 -12.49
CA CYS A 108 7.93 -8.09 -13.91
C CYS A 108 6.50 -8.33 -14.41
N PHE A 109 5.85 -9.42 -14.00
CA PHE A 109 4.45 -9.68 -14.35
C PHE A 109 3.48 -8.72 -13.64
N PHE A 110 3.75 -8.38 -12.38
CA PHE A 110 2.94 -7.45 -11.60
C PHE A 110 2.93 -6.05 -12.23
N SER A 111 4.09 -5.62 -12.75
CA SER A 111 4.28 -4.37 -13.51
C SER A 111 4.14 -4.55 -15.03
N ARG A 112 3.44 -5.58 -15.49
CA ARG A 112 3.22 -5.88 -16.92
C ARG A 112 2.65 -4.67 -17.68
N GLU A 113 2.93 -4.59 -18.97
CA GLU A 113 2.22 -3.70 -19.89
C GLU A 113 0.93 -4.35 -20.37
N LEU A 114 -0.07 -3.53 -20.65
CA LEU A 114 -1.28 -3.97 -21.33
C LEU A 114 -1.10 -3.89 -22.84
N ARG A 115 -1.90 -4.67 -23.58
CA ARG A 115 -1.98 -4.59 -25.04
C ARG A 115 -2.47 -3.22 -25.48
N ASP A 116 -2.02 -2.80 -26.66
CA ASP A 116 -2.53 -1.60 -27.29
C ASP A 116 -4.05 -1.71 -27.47
N GLY A 117 -4.77 -0.65 -27.11
CA GLY A 117 -6.23 -0.61 -27.16
C GLY A 117 -6.95 -1.29 -26.00
N ALA A 118 -6.25 -1.95 -25.05
CA ALA A 118 -6.89 -2.55 -23.86
C ALA A 118 -7.60 -1.52 -22.98
N ARG A 119 -7.15 -0.25 -23.01
CA ARG A 119 -7.78 0.89 -22.33
C ARG A 119 -7.91 2.04 -23.33
N ARG A 120 -9.14 2.34 -23.73
CA ARG A 120 -9.42 3.49 -24.60
C ARG A 120 -9.42 4.77 -23.77
N ILE A 121 -8.60 5.74 -24.18
CA ILE A 121 -8.52 7.04 -23.53
C ILE A 121 -9.58 7.97 -24.17
N ASP A 122 -10.34 8.67 -23.33
CA ASP A 122 -11.25 9.72 -23.79
C ASP A 122 -10.45 10.93 -24.30
N ALA A 123 -10.71 11.35 -25.52
CA ALA A 123 -10.02 12.44 -26.19
C ALA A 123 -10.81 13.78 -26.13
N ALA A 124 -11.96 13.81 -25.44
CA ALA A 124 -12.74 15.02 -25.31
C ALA A 124 -11.92 16.16 -24.67
N PRO A 125 -12.00 17.40 -25.20
CA PRO A 125 -11.32 18.54 -24.58
C PRO A 125 -11.77 18.74 -23.13
N GLY A 126 -10.81 18.79 -22.21
CA GLY A 126 -11.09 18.93 -20.78
C GLY A 126 -11.45 17.62 -20.06
N ALA A 127 -11.43 16.47 -20.74
CA ALA A 127 -11.62 15.19 -20.09
C ALA A 127 -10.48 14.90 -19.09
N VAL A 128 -10.86 14.39 -17.92
CA VAL A 128 -9.97 13.80 -16.93
C VAL A 128 -10.27 12.31 -16.90
N VAL A 129 -9.27 11.49 -17.21
CA VAL A 129 -9.39 10.03 -17.23
C VAL A 129 -8.87 9.41 -15.94
N SER A 130 -9.24 8.16 -15.67
CA SER A 130 -8.70 7.44 -14.52
C SER A 130 -7.18 7.27 -14.66
N PRO A 131 -6.39 7.56 -13.61
CA PRO A 131 -4.94 7.38 -13.65
C PRO A 131 -4.50 5.92 -13.51
N ALA A 132 -5.37 5.03 -13.02
CA ALA A 132 -5.07 3.61 -12.81
C ALA A 132 -6.33 2.75 -12.86
N ASP A 133 -6.13 1.44 -13.04
CA ASP A 133 -7.18 0.43 -12.85
C ASP A 133 -7.34 0.20 -11.35
N ALA A 134 -8.42 0.72 -10.77
CA ALA A 134 -8.62 0.70 -9.32
C ALA A 134 -10.10 0.85 -8.95
N ARG A 135 -10.45 0.43 -7.73
CA ARG A 135 -11.73 0.80 -7.11
C ARG A 135 -11.65 2.17 -6.47
N ILE A 136 -12.69 2.98 -6.68
CA ILE A 136 -12.87 4.22 -5.92
C ILE A 136 -13.31 3.84 -4.50
N LEU A 137 -12.54 4.29 -3.51
CA LEU A 137 -12.84 4.14 -2.09
C LEU A 137 -13.65 5.33 -1.56
N ALA A 138 -13.30 6.54 -2.01
CA ALA A 138 -13.98 7.78 -1.64
C ALA A 138 -13.75 8.86 -2.69
N LEU A 139 -14.69 9.78 -2.83
CA LEU A 139 -14.57 10.97 -3.67
C LEU A 139 -15.37 12.13 -3.05
N GLY A 140 -14.92 13.36 -3.20
CA GLY A 140 -15.65 14.53 -2.69
C GLY A 140 -14.95 15.86 -2.86
N ALA A 141 -15.67 16.96 -2.57
CA ALA A 141 -15.15 18.32 -2.59
C ALA A 141 -14.39 18.63 -1.29
N VAL A 142 -13.26 19.33 -1.36
CA VAL A 142 -12.46 19.77 -0.21
C VAL A 142 -12.99 21.13 0.27
N GLY A 143 -13.69 21.15 1.42
CA GLY A 143 -14.30 22.37 1.99
C GLY A 143 -13.34 23.25 2.83
N SER A 144 -13.71 24.53 2.99
CA SER A 144 -12.87 25.63 3.53
C SER A 144 -12.97 25.91 5.04
N GLU A 145 -13.77 25.18 5.82
CA GLU A 145 -13.84 25.33 7.28
C GLU A 145 -13.65 23.95 7.93
N GLY A 146 -12.62 23.84 8.79
CA GLY A 146 -12.43 22.69 9.67
C GLY A 146 -12.51 21.34 8.95
N SER A 147 -11.71 21.15 7.89
CA SER A 147 -11.67 20.03 6.93
C SER A 147 -11.75 18.62 7.54
N ARG A 148 -12.92 18.30 8.11
CA ARG A 148 -13.48 16.98 8.34
C ARG A 148 -13.94 16.36 7.01
N VAL A 149 -13.53 16.94 5.88
CA VAL A 149 -13.64 16.35 4.54
C VAL A 149 -12.54 15.31 4.27
N SER A 150 -12.02 14.74 5.34
CA SER A 150 -10.82 13.91 5.37
C SER A 150 -11.16 12.43 5.59
N GLN A 151 -12.44 12.04 5.48
CA GLN A 151 -12.87 10.65 5.69
C GLN A 151 -12.75 9.85 4.39
N VAL A 152 -11.54 9.70 3.86
CA VAL A 152 -11.26 8.47 3.12
C VAL A 152 -11.16 7.38 4.18
N GLN A 153 -12.15 6.49 4.27
CA GLN A 153 -11.99 5.27 5.05
C GLN A 153 -10.99 4.35 4.36
N VAL A 154 -9.70 4.66 4.47
CA VAL A 154 -8.65 3.67 4.32
C VAL A 154 -8.45 3.12 5.73
N LYS A 155 -8.71 1.83 5.97
CA LYS A 155 -8.49 1.21 7.29
C LYS A 155 -9.39 1.75 8.42
N GLY A 156 -10.62 2.19 8.14
CA GLY A 156 -11.54 2.70 9.16
C GLY A 156 -11.03 3.95 9.91
N THR A 157 -10.04 4.65 9.36
CA THR A 157 -9.40 5.82 9.96
C THR A 157 -9.56 7.02 9.03
N THR A 158 -9.79 8.20 9.61
CA THR A 158 -9.91 9.47 8.88
C THR A 158 -8.51 10.08 8.68
N PHE A 159 -8.13 10.43 7.45
CA PHE A 159 -6.81 11.01 7.15
C PHE A 159 -6.93 12.45 6.67
N SER A 160 -6.29 13.38 7.38
CA SER A 160 -6.17 14.77 6.93
C SER A 160 -5.45 14.85 5.58
N LEU A 161 -6.10 15.47 4.59
CA LEU A 161 -5.52 15.65 3.25
C LEU A 161 -4.20 16.45 3.32
N ALA A 162 -4.15 17.50 4.14
CA ALA A 162 -2.92 18.25 4.38
C ALA A 162 -1.82 17.39 5.05
N GLY A 163 -2.20 16.45 5.91
CA GLY A 163 -1.27 15.48 6.50
C GLY A 163 -0.71 14.48 5.49
N VAL A 164 -1.52 14.05 4.52
CA VAL A 164 -1.10 13.14 3.44
C VAL A 164 -0.20 13.85 2.43
N LEU A 165 -0.55 15.09 2.06
CA LEU A 165 0.17 15.87 1.07
C LEU A 165 1.37 16.61 1.67
N GLY A 166 1.41 16.83 2.98
CA GLY A 166 2.44 17.60 3.69
C GLY A 166 2.31 19.12 3.52
N SER A 167 1.23 19.60 2.93
CA SER A 167 0.87 21.02 2.77
C SER A 167 -0.63 21.14 2.58
N ASP A 168 -1.19 22.34 2.81
CA ASP A 168 -2.59 22.60 2.49
C ASP A 168 -2.77 22.70 0.96
N PRO A 169 -3.53 21.79 0.32
CA PRO A 169 -3.76 21.85 -1.12
C PRO A 169 -4.67 23.01 -1.55
N ALA A 170 -5.41 23.63 -0.63
CA ALA A 170 -6.24 24.79 -0.92
C ALA A 170 -5.44 26.10 -0.97
N ALA A 171 -4.17 26.11 -0.53
CA ALA A 171 -3.35 27.31 -0.45
C ALA A 171 -3.13 27.99 -1.81
N ASP A 172 -3.05 27.20 -2.88
CA ASP A 172 -2.80 27.68 -4.26
C ASP A 172 -4.07 27.68 -5.14
N LEU A 173 -5.26 27.54 -4.54
CA LEU A 173 -6.51 27.46 -5.29
C LEU A 173 -6.90 28.84 -5.85
N ALA A 174 -7.01 28.95 -7.18
CA ALA A 174 -7.41 30.21 -7.82
C ALA A 174 -8.86 30.60 -7.44
N PRO A 175 -9.17 31.91 -7.35
CA PRO A 175 -10.52 32.37 -7.02
C PRO A 175 -11.57 31.80 -7.98
N GLY A 176 -12.68 31.31 -7.42
CA GLY A 176 -13.78 30.72 -8.20
C GLY A 176 -13.60 29.24 -8.56
N ASN A 177 -12.48 28.61 -8.20
CA ASN A 177 -12.28 27.18 -8.35
C ASN A 177 -12.67 26.42 -7.08
N GLU A 178 -13.10 25.17 -7.25
CA GLU A 178 -13.34 24.20 -6.18
C GLU A 178 -12.34 23.05 -6.29
N LEU A 179 -11.91 22.53 -5.15
CA LEU A 179 -10.98 21.42 -5.07
C LEU A 179 -11.73 20.11 -4.81
N PHE A 180 -11.39 19.05 -5.53
CA PHE A 180 -11.96 17.70 -5.35
C PHE A 180 -10.86 16.67 -5.11
N TYR A 181 -11.21 15.59 -4.42
CA TYR A 181 -10.34 14.43 -4.23
C TYR A 181 -11.01 13.14 -4.68
N VAL A 182 -10.20 12.17 -5.07
CA VAL A 182 -10.59 10.77 -5.29
C VAL A 182 -9.53 9.88 -4.65
N ALA A 183 -9.95 8.97 -3.81
CA ALA A 183 -9.11 7.93 -3.24
C ALA A 183 -9.40 6.61 -3.95
N MET A 184 -8.35 5.95 -4.45
CA MET A 184 -8.46 4.74 -5.25
C MET A 184 -7.62 3.61 -4.63
N HIS A 185 -8.10 2.37 -4.74
CA HIS A 185 -7.41 1.16 -4.30
C HIS A 185 -7.17 0.23 -5.49
N LEU A 186 -5.90 -0.12 -5.70
CA LEU A 186 -5.48 -1.12 -6.67
C LEU A 186 -5.42 -2.47 -5.95
N GLY A 187 -6.24 -3.42 -6.40
CA GLY A 187 -6.19 -4.80 -5.98
C GLY A 187 -4.98 -5.53 -6.60
N PRO A 188 -4.57 -6.68 -6.04
CA PRO A 188 -3.34 -7.37 -6.46
C PRO A 188 -3.36 -7.86 -7.90
N GLY A 189 -4.54 -8.12 -8.50
CA GLY A 189 -4.67 -8.54 -9.90
C GLY A 189 -4.72 -7.41 -10.92
N ASP A 190 -4.91 -6.17 -10.45
CA ASP A 190 -5.09 -5.00 -11.30
C ASP A 190 -3.79 -4.66 -12.07
N TYR A 191 -3.89 -3.68 -12.97
CA TYR A 191 -2.75 -3.13 -13.68
C TYR A 191 -2.02 -2.11 -12.81
N HIS A 192 -0.77 -2.40 -12.44
CA HIS A 192 -0.01 -1.62 -11.44
C HIS A 192 0.93 -0.57 -12.03
N ARG A 193 0.54 0.07 -13.15
CA ARG A 193 1.21 1.29 -13.61
C ARG A 193 0.22 2.45 -13.58
N PHE A 194 0.74 3.61 -13.21
CA PHE A 194 -0.02 4.85 -13.18
C PHE A 194 0.19 5.62 -14.48
N HIS A 195 -0.89 6.27 -14.93
CA HIS A 195 -0.92 7.14 -16.08
C HIS A 195 -1.36 8.55 -15.68
N ALA A 196 -0.99 9.52 -16.49
CA ALA A 196 -1.44 10.88 -16.30
C ALA A 196 -2.97 10.97 -16.54
N PRO A 197 -3.78 11.43 -15.57
CA PRO A 197 -5.23 11.54 -15.75
C PRO A 197 -5.63 12.71 -16.67
N ALA A 198 -4.74 13.67 -16.86
CA ALA A 198 -4.90 14.80 -17.77
C ALA A 198 -3.52 15.33 -18.18
N ARG A 199 -3.46 16.31 -19.08
CA ARG A 199 -2.22 17.03 -19.36
C ARG A 199 -1.87 17.92 -18.16
N PHE A 200 -0.75 17.65 -17.50
CA PHE A 200 -0.22 18.49 -16.43
C PHE A 200 1.30 18.62 -16.53
N ALA A 201 1.86 19.61 -15.82
CA ALA A 201 3.31 19.76 -15.64
C ALA A 201 3.66 19.38 -14.21
N VAL A 202 4.61 18.46 -14.02
CA VAL A 202 5.14 18.13 -12.69
C VAL A 202 5.89 19.34 -12.15
N ARG A 203 5.48 19.86 -10.99
CA ARG A 203 6.15 20.98 -10.31
C ARG A 203 7.00 20.52 -9.13
N GLU A 204 6.51 19.54 -8.40
CA GLU A 204 7.13 19.06 -7.17
C GLU A 204 6.90 17.56 -7.03
N GLY A 205 7.88 16.85 -6.46
CA GLY A 205 7.73 15.48 -6.01
C GLY A 205 8.22 15.37 -4.56
N ARG A 206 7.38 14.87 -3.66
CA ARG A 206 7.70 14.70 -2.25
C ARG A 206 7.73 13.23 -1.87
N ARG A 207 8.67 12.85 -1.00
CA ARG A 207 8.76 11.50 -0.44
C ARG A 207 8.62 11.57 1.08
N PHE A 208 7.54 10.98 1.58
CA PHE A 208 7.32 10.84 3.01
C PHE A 208 7.76 9.46 3.49
N ALA A 209 8.54 9.41 4.55
CA ALA A 209 8.88 8.14 5.18
C ALA A 209 7.64 7.60 5.90
N GLY A 210 7.22 6.39 5.54
CA GLY A 210 6.04 5.74 6.11
C GLY A 210 6.25 4.25 6.33
N GLU A 211 5.20 3.58 6.79
CA GLU A 211 5.18 2.13 7.02
C GLU A 211 4.34 1.42 5.95
N GLY A 212 4.82 0.26 5.48
CA GLY A 212 4.17 -0.57 4.47
C GLY A 212 3.06 -1.46 5.03
N LEU A 213 2.06 -0.86 5.68
CA LEU A 213 0.88 -1.59 6.16
C LEU A 213 -0.03 -1.94 4.96
N PRO A 214 -0.68 -3.14 4.96
CA PRO A 214 -1.66 -3.50 3.94
C PRO A 214 -2.77 -2.44 3.81
N VAL A 215 -3.22 -2.20 2.58
CA VAL A 215 -4.20 -1.15 2.24
C VAL A 215 -5.52 -1.72 1.71
N SER A 216 -5.74 -3.02 1.88
CA SER A 216 -6.99 -3.68 1.49
C SER A 216 -8.17 -3.02 2.21
N PRO A 217 -9.25 -2.67 1.48
CA PRO A 217 -10.48 -2.20 2.10
C PRO A 217 -11.06 -3.32 2.99
N VAL A 218 -11.63 -2.93 4.12
CA VAL A 218 -12.34 -3.83 5.06
C VAL A 218 -13.80 -3.92 4.66
#